data_AF-A0A5A7P7L3-F1
#
_entry.id   AF-A0A5A7P7L3-F1
#
_cell.length_a   1.000
_cell.length_b   1.000
_cell.length_c   1.000
_cell.angle_alpha   90.00
_cell.angle_beta   90.00
_cell.angle_gamma   90.00
#
_symmetry.space_group_name_H-M   'P 1'
#
loop_
_entity.id
_entity.type
_entity.pdbx_description
1 polymer ?
#
loop_
_entity_poly.entity_id
_entity_poly.type
_entity_poly.pdbx_seq_one_letter_code
_entity_poly.pdbx_strand_id
1 'polypeptide(L)'
;MAAAAAAAARPLVSVQPLENDMATDGGAAGVNSVALPDFSNNARQPYAVSRHAGELTSAESWGTGRPVSRIPRVPGQGAFGNMCRDGRMFAPTKIWRRWHRASQLKTLEPSFPHNPKYPEMAAAAARPLVSVQPLENDMPTDGGAAGVNSVPLPDVMKAAIRPDIVTFVHGQISNNARQPYAVSRRAGHQTSAESWGTGRAVSRIPRVPGGGTHRAGQGAFGNMCRGGRMFAPTKIWRRWHRAVNVTQKRHAVVSAIAASAVPSLVFARGHRIEEVPELPLVISDAAEAAEKTSAAVKILKQVGAFPDAEKAKDSHSIRPGKGKMRNRRYISRKGPLVVYGTEGAKLVKAFRNIPGVEVAHVSRLNLLKLAPGGHLGRFIIWTKSAFEKLDEIYGTFDKLSEKKKGYVLPRTKMVNADLARIINSDEVQSVVKPIKKETKRAPLKKNPLKNLNVMLKLNPYAKAAKRMALLAEAERVKAKKEKLDKKRNQTTKEETSTIKSAGKAWYKTMISDSDYTEFENFSKWLGVS
;
A
#
# COMPACT_ATOMS: atom_id res chain seq x y z
N MET A 1 52.07 -38.97 36.16
CA MET A 1 53.07 -39.06 35.08
C MET A 1 52.82 -37.91 34.10
N ALA A 2 53.79 -36.98 34.02
CA ALA A 2 54.06 -35.89 33.04
C ALA A 2 52.87 -35.02 32.52
N ALA A 3 52.72 -33.73 32.89
CA ALA A 3 53.45 -32.50 32.43
C ALA A 3 53.09 -32.10 30.97
N ALA A 4 52.77 -30.85 30.54
CA ALA A 4 52.88 -29.49 31.11
C ALA A 4 52.13 -28.45 30.22
N ALA A 5 51.89 -27.24 30.79
CA ALA A 5 51.94 -25.86 30.21
C ALA A 5 50.97 -25.43 29.07
N ALA A 6 50.50 -24.18 28.90
CA ALA A 6 50.55 -22.91 29.64
C ALA A 6 49.59 -21.84 29.00
N ALA A 7 49.21 -20.83 29.82
CA ALA A 7 49.01 -19.38 29.55
C ALA A 7 47.94 -18.88 28.52
N ALA A 8 46.89 -18.15 28.94
CA ALA A 8 46.76 -16.68 29.18
C ALA A 8 46.42 -15.89 27.89
N ALA A 9 45.63 -14.81 27.80
CA ALA A 9 44.78 -14.00 28.68
C ALA A 9 43.85 -13.14 27.79
N ARG A 10 42.74 -12.63 28.37
CA ARG A 10 41.85 -11.60 27.81
C ARG A 10 42.43 -10.19 28.08
N PRO A 11 42.06 -9.15 27.31
CA PRO A 11 42.05 -7.80 27.86
C PRO A 11 40.65 -7.17 27.87
N LEU A 12 40.26 -6.72 29.06
CA LEU A 12 39.37 -5.59 29.33
C LEU A 12 40.19 -4.30 29.14
N VAL A 13 39.59 -3.24 28.58
CA VAL A 13 40.17 -1.88 28.65
C VAL A 13 39.16 -0.96 29.32
N SER A 14 39.64 -0.37 30.40
CA SER A 14 39.00 0.58 31.31
C SER A 14 39.16 2.03 30.85
N VAL A 15 38.17 2.83 31.25
CA VAL A 15 38.12 4.30 31.25
C VAL A 15 39.00 4.84 32.38
N GLN A 16 39.71 5.98 32.19
CA GLN A 16 39.79 7.16 33.09
C GLN A 16 40.75 8.28 32.56
N PRO A 17 40.67 9.54 33.06
CA PRO A 17 40.86 10.80 32.29
C PRO A 17 41.99 11.76 32.78
N LEU A 18 41.96 13.00 32.26
CA LEU A 18 42.78 14.23 32.54
C LEU A 18 44.09 14.30 31.73
N GLU A 19 44.54 15.41 31.13
CA GLU A 19 44.65 16.79 31.61
C GLU A 19 44.89 17.81 30.46
N ASN A 20 44.84 19.10 30.79
CA ASN A 20 44.91 20.29 29.93
C ASN A 20 46.26 20.50 29.22
N ASP A 21 46.29 21.28 28.13
CA ASP A 21 47.17 22.47 28.03
C ASP A 21 46.84 23.39 26.84
N MET A 22 46.96 24.69 27.10
CA MET A 22 46.81 25.83 26.20
C MET A 22 48.16 26.31 25.65
N ALA A 23 48.19 26.81 24.40
CA ALA A 23 49.05 27.89 23.86
C ALA A 23 48.78 28.00 22.34
N THR A 24 48.18 29.06 21.77
CA THR A 24 48.68 30.43 21.46
C THR A 24 49.81 30.53 20.42
N ASP A 25 49.61 31.53 19.54
CA ASP A 25 50.52 32.15 18.54
C ASP A 25 50.56 31.50 17.14
N GLY A 26 50.45 32.20 16.00
CA GLY A 26 50.39 33.64 15.71
C GLY A 26 51.28 33.99 14.51
N GLY A 27 50.69 34.29 13.33
CA GLY A 27 51.27 35.03 12.18
C GLY A 27 52.43 34.37 11.39
N ALA A 28 52.76 34.71 10.14
CA ALA A 28 52.21 35.60 9.10
C ALA A 28 52.88 35.26 7.73
N ALA A 29 52.33 35.85 6.65
CA ALA A 29 52.87 36.00 5.27
C ALA A 29 52.74 34.81 4.28
N GLY A 30 52.29 34.97 3.03
CA GLY A 30 51.86 36.16 2.31
C GLY A 30 51.28 35.86 0.91
N VAL A 31 50.39 36.76 0.47
CA VAL A 31 50.18 37.34 -0.89
C VAL A 31 50.05 36.42 -2.11
N ASN A 32 48.85 36.35 -2.71
CA ASN A 32 48.61 36.90 -4.06
C ASN A 32 47.12 37.04 -4.40
N SER A 33 46.86 38.12 -5.12
CA SER A 33 45.59 38.80 -5.41
C SER A 33 44.74 38.13 -6.48
N VAL A 34 43.43 38.45 -6.51
CA VAL A 34 42.71 39.14 -7.61
C VAL A 34 41.17 38.96 -7.50
N ALA A 35 40.49 40.10 -7.37
CA ALA A 35 39.14 40.50 -7.82
C ALA A 35 37.87 39.63 -7.58
N LEU A 36 36.94 40.22 -6.79
CA LEU A 36 35.47 40.04 -6.76
C LEU A 36 34.82 40.69 -8.03
N PRO A 37 33.55 40.41 -8.44
CA PRO A 37 32.37 40.40 -7.55
C PRO A 37 31.19 39.42 -7.84
N ASP A 38 30.34 39.33 -6.82
CA ASP A 38 28.95 38.89 -6.70
C ASP A 38 28.16 38.49 -7.95
N PHE A 39 27.41 37.37 -7.89
CA PHE A 39 26.07 37.31 -8.48
C PHE A 39 25.15 36.26 -7.82
N SER A 40 23.96 36.77 -7.48
CA SER A 40 22.74 36.07 -7.10
C SER A 40 22.17 35.12 -8.16
N ASN A 41 21.23 34.27 -7.73
CA ASN A 41 20.25 33.50 -8.50
C ASN A 41 20.75 32.23 -9.22
N ASN A 42 20.26 31.07 -8.79
CA ASN A 42 20.13 29.93 -9.68
C ASN A 42 18.73 29.33 -9.63
N ALA A 43 18.01 29.52 -10.73
CA ALA A 43 16.70 29.01 -11.03
C ALA A 43 16.83 27.75 -11.90
N ARG A 44 16.01 26.75 -11.58
CA ARG A 44 15.27 25.85 -12.49
C ARG A 44 15.95 25.45 -13.82
N GLN A 45 16.41 24.19 -13.87
CA GLN A 45 16.54 23.43 -15.11
C GLN A 45 15.19 22.89 -15.60
N PRO A 46 14.91 22.92 -16.92
CA PRO A 46 14.01 21.98 -17.56
C PRO A 46 14.76 21.01 -18.47
N TYR A 47 14.44 19.71 -18.35
CA TYR A 47 14.88 18.67 -19.27
C TYR A 47 14.07 18.72 -20.57
N ALA A 48 14.79 18.75 -21.69
CA ALA A 48 14.27 18.70 -23.05
C ALA A 48 13.83 17.27 -23.43
N VAL A 49 12.68 17.16 -24.10
CA VAL A 49 12.19 15.94 -24.75
C VAL A 49 12.36 16.12 -26.26
N SER A 50 13.22 15.31 -26.86
CA SER A 50 13.35 15.12 -28.30
C SER A 50 12.38 14.03 -28.75
N ARG A 51 11.51 14.32 -29.74
CA ARG A 51 11.04 13.33 -30.73
C ARG A 51 10.74 14.01 -32.06
N HIS A 52 11.39 13.49 -33.10
CA HIS A 52 11.28 13.81 -34.51
C HIS A 52 9.84 13.73 -35.05
N ALA A 53 9.51 14.70 -35.89
CA ALA A 53 8.39 14.66 -36.83
C ALA A 53 8.88 14.06 -38.16
N GLY A 54 8.07 13.18 -38.73
CA GLY A 54 8.17 12.71 -40.10
C GLY A 54 6.76 12.55 -40.65
N GLU A 55 6.43 13.37 -41.63
CA GLU A 55 5.21 13.34 -42.43
C GLU A 55 5.10 12.01 -43.19
N LEU A 56 3.87 11.53 -43.42
CA LEU A 56 3.47 10.88 -44.67
C LEU A 56 1.93 10.85 -44.80
N THR A 57 1.54 10.81 -46.05
CA THR A 57 0.29 11.25 -46.69
C THR A 57 -0.86 10.23 -46.68
N SER A 58 -2.05 10.80 -46.93
CA SER A 58 -3.17 10.29 -47.74
C SER A 58 -3.99 9.06 -47.30
N ALA A 59 -5.30 9.26 -47.44
CA ALA A 59 -6.41 8.35 -47.21
C ALA A 59 -6.49 7.18 -48.20
N GLU A 60 -7.06 6.05 -47.77
CA GLU A 60 -8.22 5.42 -48.46
C GLU A 60 -8.78 4.18 -47.74
N SER A 61 -10.12 4.12 -47.77
CA SER A 61 -10.98 2.93 -47.81
C SER A 61 -11.26 2.09 -46.55
N TRP A 62 -12.54 1.70 -46.49
CA TRP A 62 -13.23 0.94 -45.45
C TRP A 62 -12.97 -0.56 -45.57
N GLY A 63 -12.94 -1.26 -44.44
CA GLY A 63 -12.90 -2.72 -44.40
C GLY A 63 -13.31 -3.27 -43.04
N THR A 64 -14.44 -3.95 -43.03
CA THR A 64 -15.18 -4.59 -41.93
C THR A 64 -14.41 -5.64 -41.13
N GLY A 65 -14.81 -5.83 -39.86
CA GLY A 65 -14.78 -7.14 -39.20
C GLY A 65 -13.90 -7.30 -37.95
N ARG A 66 -14.51 -7.16 -36.75
CA ARG A 66 -14.03 -7.83 -35.53
C ARG A 66 -15.18 -8.64 -34.93
N PRO A 67 -15.01 -9.93 -34.60
CA PRO A 67 -16.01 -10.69 -33.86
C PRO A 67 -15.82 -10.46 -32.34
N VAL A 68 -16.88 -10.06 -31.67
CA VAL A 68 -16.99 -10.05 -30.20
C VAL A 68 -17.58 -11.38 -29.77
N SER A 69 -16.84 -12.11 -28.94
CA SER A 69 -17.25 -13.39 -28.36
C SER A 69 -18.39 -13.23 -27.36
N ARG A 70 -19.33 -14.16 -27.50
CA ARG A 70 -20.69 -14.27 -26.95
C ARG A 70 -20.67 -14.74 -25.47
N ILE A 71 -21.43 -14.08 -24.60
CA ILE A 71 -21.85 -14.57 -23.27
C ILE A 71 -23.29 -15.09 -23.42
N PRO A 72 -23.65 -16.31 -22.96
CA PRO A 72 -25.01 -16.82 -23.17
C PRO A 72 -26.01 -16.26 -22.15
N ARG A 73 -27.17 -15.83 -22.67
CA ARG A 73 -28.41 -15.55 -21.93
C ARG A 73 -29.09 -16.84 -21.52
N VAL A 74 -29.64 -16.85 -20.31
CA VAL A 74 -30.64 -17.81 -19.80
C VAL A 74 -32.01 -17.50 -20.40
N PRO A 75 -32.79 -18.47 -20.91
CA PRO A 75 -34.17 -18.23 -21.33
C PRO A 75 -35.19 -18.71 -20.28
N GLY A 76 -36.16 -17.83 -20.02
CA GLY A 76 -37.58 -18.13 -20.25
C GLY A 76 -38.36 -18.91 -19.19
N GLN A 77 -39.13 -18.17 -18.38
CA GLN A 77 -40.40 -18.63 -17.80
C GLN A 77 -41.48 -18.75 -18.88
N GLY A 78 -42.38 -19.72 -18.75
CA GLY A 78 -43.62 -19.78 -19.52
C GLY A 78 -44.55 -20.95 -19.15
N ALA A 79 -45.73 -20.58 -18.62
CA ALA A 79 -47.05 -21.23 -18.73
C ALA A 79 -47.43 -22.49 -17.91
N PHE A 80 -48.28 -22.22 -16.91
CA PHE A 80 -49.55 -22.87 -16.55
C PHE A 80 -49.98 -24.19 -17.24
N GLY A 81 -50.39 -25.15 -16.41
CA GLY A 81 -51.27 -26.27 -16.76
C GLY A 81 -51.71 -27.04 -15.51
N ASN A 82 -52.96 -26.85 -15.08
CA ASN A 82 -53.63 -27.62 -14.03
C ASN A 82 -53.95 -29.04 -14.54
N MET A 83 -53.72 -30.07 -13.73
CA MET A 83 -54.55 -31.28 -13.72
C MET A 83 -54.42 -32.03 -12.38
N CYS A 84 -55.58 -32.40 -11.82
CA CYS A 84 -55.78 -33.05 -10.54
C CYS A 84 -55.44 -34.56 -10.55
N ARG A 85 -55.42 -35.12 -9.33
CA ARG A 85 -55.60 -36.54 -8.92
C ARG A 85 -54.41 -37.48 -9.13
N ASP A 86 -53.76 -37.92 -8.05
CA ASP A 86 -54.21 -39.01 -7.17
C ASP A 86 -53.12 -39.35 -6.14
N GLY A 87 -53.56 -39.76 -4.95
CA GLY A 87 -52.67 -40.11 -3.84
C GLY A 87 -51.93 -41.43 -4.05
N ARG A 88 -50.74 -41.52 -3.47
CA ARG A 88 -50.32 -42.66 -2.64
C ARG A 88 -49.03 -42.34 -1.89
N MET A 89 -49.12 -42.51 -0.57
CA MET A 89 -48.01 -42.45 0.38
C MET A 89 -47.01 -43.56 0.09
N PHE A 90 -45.72 -43.26 0.15
CA PHE A 90 -44.68 -44.25 0.45
C PHE A 90 -43.66 -43.66 1.42
N ALA A 91 -43.51 -44.33 2.55
CA ALA A 91 -42.60 -44.01 3.64
C ALA A 91 -41.13 -44.30 3.26
N PRO A 92 -40.15 -43.53 3.78
CA PRO A 92 -38.75 -43.91 3.73
C PRO A 92 -38.30 -44.58 5.04
N THR A 93 -37.68 -45.75 4.85
CA THR A 93 -37.05 -46.60 5.86
C THR A 93 -35.77 -46.00 6.46
N LYS A 94 -35.66 -46.22 7.79
CA LYS A 94 -34.50 -46.35 8.70
C LYS A 94 -33.08 -46.30 8.10
N ILE A 95 -32.20 -45.55 8.80
CA ILE A 95 -30.72 -45.63 8.99
C ILE A 95 -30.32 -44.16 9.30
N TRP A 96 -30.15 -43.67 10.53
CA TRP A 96 -29.11 -43.99 11.51
C TRP A 96 -29.46 -43.30 12.86
N ARG A 97 -29.59 -44.07 13.96
CA ARG A 97 -29.52 -43.59 15.34
C ARG A 97 -28.73 -44.60 16.16
N ARG A 98 -27.52 -44.22 16.58
CA ARG A 98 -26.73 -44.84 17.65
C ARG A 98 -25.72 -43.76 18.04
N TRP A 99 -25.93 -42.97 19.08
CA TRP A 99 -25.52 -43.29 20.45
C TRP A 99 -26.08 -42.19 21.36
N HIS A 100 -26.98 -42.54 22.28
CA HIS A 100 -27.29 -41.72 23.45
C HIS A 100 -28.11 -42.57 24.43
N ARG A 101 -27.45 -43.11 25.47
CA ARG A 101 -27.98 -43.23 26.83
C ARG A 101 -27.00 -43.91 27.78
N ALA A 102 -26.70 -43.20 28.87
CA ALA A 102 -26.38 -43.62 30.23
C ALA A 102 -25.56 -42.47 30.83
N SER A 103 -25.79 -41.94 32.02
CA SER A 103 -26.56 -42.40 33.18
C SER A 103 -26.66 -41.22 34.17
N GLN A 104 -27.81 -41.04 34.79
CA GLN A 104 -27.96 -40.25 36.02
C GLN A 104 -27.51 -41.10 37.22
N LEU A 105 -26.85 -40.48 38.21
CA LEU A 105 -27.05 -40.80 39.63
C LEU A 105 -26.44 -39.72 40.56
N LYS A 106 -27.29 -39.29 41.49
CA LYS A 106 -27.09 -38.80 42.87
C LYS A 106 -26.47 -37.43 43.18
N THR A 107 -27.26 -36.74 44.02
CA THR A 107 -27.14 -35.49 44.75
C THR A 107 -26.13 -35.54 45.90
N LEU A 108 -25.25 -34.54 45.95
CA LEU A 108 -24.59 -33.99 47.15
C LEU A 108 -24.30 -32.50 46.85
N GLU A 109 -24.88 -31.57 47.62
CA GLU A 109 -24.33 -30.20 47.68
C GLU A 109 -23.01 -30.25 48.47
N PRO A 110 -21.96 -29.50 48.05
CA PRO A 110 -21.80 -28.14 48.57
C PRO A 110 -21.15 -27.12 47.62
N SER A 111 -21.36 -25.85 47.95
CA SER A 111 -20.57 -24.65 47.59
C SER A 111 -20.63 -24.15 46.14
N PHE A 112 -21.10 -22.90 46.01
CA PHE A 112 -21.27 -22.10 44.79
C PHE A 112 -20.23 -22.36 43.68
N PRO A 113 -20.63 -22.97 42.55
CA PRO A 113 -19.80 -23.01 41.36
C PRO A 113 -20.05 -21.77 40.50
N HIS A 114 -18.99 -21.00 40.34
CA HIS A 114 -18.73 -20.03 39.28
C HIS A 114 -19.40 -20.44 37.95
N ASN A 115 -20.26 -19.58 37.40
CA ASN A 115 -21.02 -19.87 36.18
C ASN A 115 -20.06 -19.94 34.96
N PRO A 116 -19.86 -21.10 34.31
CA PRO A 116 -18.82 -21.28 33.27
C PRO A 116 -19.29 -20.86 31.86
N LYS A 117 -20.27 -19.95 31.74
CA LYS A 117 -20.89 -19.60 30.45
C LYS A 117 -20.19 -18.47 29.68
N TYR A 118 -19.17 -17.83 30.24
CA TYR A 118 -18.52 -16.71 29.58
C TYR A 118 -17.01 -16.78 29.82
N PRO A 119 -16.18 -16.97 28.78
CA PRO A 119 -14.73 -16.89 28.96
C PRO A 119 -14.38 -15.45 29.35
N GLU A 120 -13.72 -15.33 30.49
CA GLU A 120 -13.14 -14.09 30.98
C GLU A 120 -12.22 -13.51 29.90
N MET A 121 -12.49 -12.27 29.48
CA MET A 121 -11.71 -11.61 28.42
C MET A 121 -10.34 -11.24 28.98
N ALA A 122 -9.33 -12.10 28.73
CA ALA A 122 -7.94 -11.73 28.95
C ALA A 122 -7.48 -10.72 27.89
N ALA A 123 -7.65 -9.42 28.20
CA ALA A 123 -7.13 -8.33 27.38
C ALA A 123 -5.62 -8.14 27.63
N ALA A 124 -4.83 -8.15 26.56
CA ALA A 124 -3.43 -7.76 26.61
C ALA A 124 -3.28 -6.29 27.07
N ALA A 125 -2.36 -6.07 28.03
CA ALA A 125 -1.70 -4.80 28.37
C ALA A 125 -2.60 -3.57 28.63
N ALA A 126 -3.59 -3.69 29.51
CA ALA A 126 -4.23 -2.52 30.11
C ALA A 126 -3.67 -2.28 31.50
N ARG A 127 -3.24 -1.04 31.80
CA ARG A 127 -3.06 -0.62 33.20
C ARG A 127 -4.45 -0.62 33.85
N PRO A 128 -4.69 -1.39 34.92
CA PRO A 128 -6.03 -1.49 35.52
C PRO A 128 -6.45 -0.18 36.18
N LEU A 129 -5.48 0.62 36.63
CA LEU A 129 -5.66 1.92 37.26
C LEU A 129 -4.93 2.98 36.44
N VAL A 130 -5.53 4.16 36.33
CA VAL A 130 -4.98 5.36 35.67
C VAL A 130 -4.81 6.44 36.72
N SER A 131 -3.67 7.11 36.74
CA SER A 131 -3.41 8.22 37.67
C SER A 131 -4.08 9.51 37.19
N VAL A 132 -4.73 10.20 38.12
CA VAL A 132 -5.30 11.52 37.90
C VAL A 132 -4.18 12.53 38.14
N GLN A 133 -3.83 13.29 37.10
CA GLN A 133 -2.82 14.33 37.19
C GLN A 133 -3.39 15.54 37.95
N PRO A 134 -2.77 15.93 39.08
CA PRO A 134 -3.19 17.10 39.84
C PRO A 134 -2.86 18.39 39.09
N LEU A 135 -3.62 19.45 39.33
CA LEU A 135 -3.36 20.79 38.80
C LEU A 135 -2.88 21.72 39.92
N GLU A 136 -2.13 22.77 39.59
CA GLU A 136 -1.55 23.72 40.58
C GLU A 136 -2.55 24.33 41.58
N ASN A 137 -3.84 24.39 41.24
CA ASN A 137 -4.88 24.93 42.13
C ASN A 137 -5.48 23.87 43.08
N ASP A 138 -5.14 22.60 42.89
CA ASP A 138 -5.52 21.53 43.82
C ASP A 138 -4.48 21.50 44.94
N MET A 139 -4.76 22.22 46.04
CA MET A 139 -4.04 21.97 47.29
C MET A 139 -4.24 20.49 47.62
N PRO A 140 -3.17 19.72 47.89
CA PRO A 140 -3.31 18.35 48.38
C PRO A 140 -3.79 18.43 49.83
N THR A 141 -5.08 18.73 50.03
CA THR A 141 -5.71 18.56 51.32
C THR A 141 -5.95 17.07 51.52
N ASP A 142 -5.16 16.55 52.46
CA ASP A 142 -5.11 15.20 53.02
C ASP A 142 -4.14 14.24 52.31
N GLY A 143 -3.03 14.01 53.02
CA GLY A 143 -1.85 13.32 52.55
C GLY A 143 -2.05 11.84 52.21
N GLY A 144 -1.16 11.35 51.35
CA GLY A 144 -0.71 9.95 51.38
C GLY A 144 -1.74 8.86 51.10
N ALA A 145 -2.99 9.16 50.76
CA ALA A 145 -3.95 8.13 50.36
C ALA A 145 -3.83 7.88 48.85
N ALA A 146 -3.02 6.87 48.48
CA ALA A 146 -2.80 6.41 47.10
C ALA A 146 -4.09 6.02 46.30
N GLY A 147 -5.28 6.14 46.88
CA GLY A 147 -6.58 5.81 46.27
C GLY A 147 -7.38 6.99 45.69
N VAL A 148 -7.14 8.25 46.08
CA VAL A 148 -7.94 9.40 45.58
C VAL A 148 -7.46 9.89 44.20
N ASN A 149 -6.18 9.67 43.92
CA ASN A 149 -5.46 10.12 42.74
C ASN A 149 -5.41 9.06 41.62
N SER A 150 -6.20 7.99 41.70
CA SER A 150 -6.30 7.01 40.62
C SER A 150 -7.73 6.57 40.37
N VAL A 151 -8.05 6.24 39.12
CA VAL A 151 -9.38 5.81 38.68
C VAL A 151 -9.24 4.50 37.90
N PRO A 152 -10.13 3.51 38.08
CA PRO A 152 -10.12 2.31 37.27
C PRO A 152 -10.28 2.62 35.78
N LEU A 153 -9.56 1.89 34.93
CA LEU A 153 -9.67 2.04 33.48
C LEU A 153 -11.05 1.53 33.00
N PRO A 154 -11.89 2.38 32.36
CA PRO A 154 -13.18 2.00 31.82
C PRO A 154 -13.06 0.87 30.80
N ASP A 155 -14.02 -0.05 30.81
CA ASP A 155 -13.97 -1.23 29.92
C ASP A 155 -14.07 -0.86 28.44
N VAL A 156 -14.63 0.31 28.14
CA VAL A 156 -14.65 0.92 26.80
C VAL A 156 -13.25 1.02 26.19
N MET A 157 -12.23 1.28 27.03
CA MET A 157 -10.85 1.43 26.56
C MET A 157 -10.15 0.09 26.29
N LYS A 158 -10.70 -1.01 26.80
CA LYS A 158 -10.24 -2.39 26.54
C LYS A 158 -10.89 -3.01 25.29
N ALA A 159 -11.85 -2.32 24.68
CA ALA A 159 -12.56 -2.81 23.51
C ALA A 159 -11.65 -2.94 22.27
N ALA A 160 -12.02 -3.83 21.33
CA ALA A 160 -11.26 -4.00 20.10
C ALA A 160 -11.16 -2.72 19.26
N ILE A 161 -9.95 -2.45 18.82
CA ILE A 161 -9.63 -1.34 17.91
C ILE A 161 -9.88 -1.80 16.46
N ARG A 162 -10.86 -1.19 15.80
CA ARG A 162 -11.38 -1.53 14.47
C ARG A 162 -11.34 -0.32 13.51
N PRO A 163 -10.21 -0.12 12.79
CA PRO A 163 -10.07 0.99 11.82
C PRO A 163 -11.05 0.90 10.64
N ASP A 164 -11.46 -0.31 10.27
CA ASP A 164 -12.41 -0.59 9.19
C ASP A 164 -13.78 0.06 9.45
N ILE A 165 -14.35 -0.19 10.64
CA ILE A 165 -15.64 0.38 11.03
C ILE A 165 -15.52 1.90 11.18
N VAL A 166 -14.44 2.39 11.80
CA VAL A 166 -14.28 3.82 12.04
C VAL A 166 -14.18 4.60 10.73
N THR A 167 -13.36 4.13 9.78
CA THR A 167 -13.22 4.78 8.47
C THR A 167 -14.54 4.79 7.70
N PHE A 168 -15.24 3.64 7.69
CA PHE A 168 -16.54 3.52 7.03
C PHE A 168 -17.57 4.48 7.62
N VAL A 169 -17.77 4.44 8.95
CA VAL A 169 -18.76 5.27 9.65
C VAL A 169 -18.39 6.75 9.55
N HIS A 170 -17.12 7.10 9.69
CA HIS A 170 -16.65 8.49 9.52
C HIS A 170 -17.01 9.03 8.13
N GLY A 171 -16.78 8.26 7.06
CA GLY A 171 -17.15 8.65 5.70
C GLY A 171 -18.66 8.91 5.55
N GLN A 172 -19.50 8.05 6.13
CA GLN A 172 -20.95 8.23 6.08
C GLN A 172 -21.43 9.45 6.90
N ILE A 173 -20.90 9.65 8.12
CA ILE A 173 -21.26 10.81 8.96
C ILE A 173 -20.77 12.11 8.32
N SER A 174 -19.57 12.13 7.76
CA SER A 174 -19.01 13.30 7.08
C SER A 174 -19.87 13.74 5.89
N ASN A 175 -20.46 12.79 5.16
CA ASN A 175 -21.41 13.10 4.08
C ASN A 175 -22.67 13.84 4.56
N ASN A 176 -23.08 13.65 5.81
CA ASN A 176 -24.28 14.28 6.36
C ASN A 176 -24.12 15.78 6.65
N ALA A 177 -22.90 16.27 6.79
CA ALA A 177 -22.62 17.69 7.03
C ALA A 177 -22.59 18.52 5.73
N ARG A 178 -22.83 17.90 4.57
CA ARG A 178 -22.73 18.57 3.27
C ARG A 178 -24.02 19.31 2.96
N GLN A 179 -23.89 20.57 2.54
CA GLN A 179 -24.99 21.31 1.95
C GLN A 179 -25.23 20.83 0.51
N PRO A 180 -26.48 20.50 0.12
CA PRO A 180 -26.83 20.18 -1.25
C PRO A 180 -26.50 21.33 -2.20
N TYR A 181 -25.96 21.01 -3.38
CA TYR A 181 -25.71 21.97 -4.44
C TYR A 181 -26.10 21.40 -5.80
N ALA A 182 -26.64 22.24 -6.68
CA ALA A 182 -27.11 21.87 -8.00
C ALA A 182 -26.93 23.02 -8.99
N VAL A 183 -26.82 22.70 -10.27
CA VAL A 183 -26.95 23.70 -11.34
C VAL A 183 -28.44 24.06 -11.47
N SER A 184 -28.75 25.30 -11.85
CA SER A 184 -30.14 25.72 -12.11
C SER A 184 -30.81 24.78 -13.12
N ARG A 185 -32.07 24.41 -12.87
CA ARG A 185 -32.84 23.44 -13.68
C ARG A 185 -32.98 23.88 -15.14
N ARG A 186 -33.00 25.19 -15.40
CA ARG A 186 -33.19 25.79 -16.73
C ARG A 186 -31.88 26.34 -17.34
N ALA A 187 -30.73 26.09 -16.71
CA ALA A 187 -29.44 26.59 -17.21
C ALA A 187 -29.17 26.07 -18.62
N GLY A 188 -28.93 26.98 -19.57
CA GLY A 188 -28.68 26.65 -20.98
C GLY A 188 -29.91 26.17 -21.77
N HIS A 189 -31.12 26.25 -21.21
CA HIS A 189 -32.39 25.85 -21.87
C HIS A 189 -33.31 27.02 -22.23
N GLN A 190 -33.02 28.24 -21.78
CA GLN A 190 -33.91 29.40 -21.95
C GLN A 190 -33.76 30.08 -23.32
N THR A 191 -32.94 29.52 -24.22
CA THR A 191 -32.78 30.02 -25.59
C THR A 191 -33.81 29.39 -26.52
N SER A 192 -34.51 30.19 -27.33
CA SER A 192 -35.45 29.74 -28.37
C SER A 192 -34.75 29.16 -29.61
N ALA A 193 -33.69 28.38 -29.40
CA ALA A 193 -32.82 27.92 -30.46
C ALA A 193 -33.41 26.73 -31.21
N GLU A 194 -33.37 26.78 -32.54
CA GLU A 194 -33.91 25.74 -33.42
C GLU A 194 -32.88 25.36 -34.48
N SER A 195 -32.92 24.12 -34.96
CA SER A 195 -31.97 23.66 -35.96
C SER A 195 -32.36 24.19 -37.34
N TRP A 196 -31.40 24.73 -38.08
CA TRP A 196 -31.61 25.14 -39.47
C TRP A 196 -31.73 23.96 -40.45
N GLY A 197 -31.57 22.72 -39.98
CA GLY A 197 -31.65 21.53 -40.81
C GLY A 197 -30.41 21.31 -41.67
N THR A 198 -30.59 20.65 -42.82
CA THR A 198 -29.54 20.34 -43.80
C THR A 198 -29.37 21.45 -44.83
N GLY A 199 -28.35 21.33 -45.69
CA GLY A 199 -28.21 22.21 -46.87
C GLY A 199 -27.58 23.58 -46.61
N ARG A 200 -26.94 23.80 -45.45
CA ARG A 200 -26.30 25.08 -45.08
C ARG A 200 -24.81 24.97 -44.75
N ALA A 201 -24.16 23.88 -45.15
CA ALA A 201 -22.74 23.57 -44.85
C ALA A 201 -22.35 23.68 -43.37
N VAL A 202 -23.30 23.42 -42.47
CA VAL A 202 -23.19 23.67 -41.04
C VAL A 202 -23.89 22.54 -40.26
N SER A 203 -23.40 22.20 -39.07
CA SER A 203 -23.96 21.12 -38.25
C SER A 203 -25.41 21.39 -37.82
N ARG A 204 -26.21 20.30 -37.71
CA ARG A 204 -27.66 20.31 -37.40
C ARG A 204 -27.99 20.63 -35.93
N ILE A 205 -27.08 21.27 -35.20
CA ILE A 205 -27.28 21.69 -33.81
C ILE A 205 -28.28 22.87 -33.78
N PRO A 206 -29.19 22.96 -32.79
CA PRO A 206 -30.06 24.12 -32.63
C PRO A 206 -29.28 25.44 -32.52
N ARG A 207 -29.72 26.48 -33.24
CA ARG A 207 -29.06 27.79 -33.35
C ARG A 207 -29.96 28.90 -32.85
N VAL A 208 -29.34 29.92 -32.23
CA VAL A 208 -30.06 31.09 -31.74
C VAL A 208 -30.67 31.85 -32.94
N PRO A 209 -31.98 32.15 -32.94
CA PRO A 209 -32.65 32.85 -34.03
C PRO A 209 -32.29 34.34 -34.05
N GLY A 210 -32.73 35.04 -35.10
CA GLY A 210 -32.51 36.47 -35.29
C GLY A 210 -31.22 36.81 -36.05
N GLY A 211 -30.85 38.10 -36.03
CA GLY A 211 -29.67 38.66 -36.68
C GLY A 211 -29.11 39.85 -35.89
N GLY A 212 -28.02 40.46 -36.38
CA GLY A 212 -27.45 41.69 -35.82
C GLY A 212 -26.60 41.55 -34.55
N THR A 213 -26.72 40.44 -33.79
CA THR A 213 -25.86 40.18 -32.62
C THR A 213 -24.81 39.11 -32.91
N HIS A 214 -23.64 39.18 -32.25
CA HIS A 214 -22.62 38.13 -32.35
C HIS A 214 -23.11 36.74 -31.89
N ARG A 215 -24.20 36.67 -31.13
CA ARG A 215 -24.78 35.42 -30.62
C ARG A 215 -25.74 34.76 -31.62
N ALA A 216 -26.36 35.53 -32.53
CA ALA A 216 -27.27 35.01 -33.54
C ALA A 216 -26.56 33.99 -34.47
N GLY A 217 -27.24 32.91 -34.83
CA GLY A 217 -26.69 31.84 -35.67
C GLY A 217 -25.69 30.89 -34.98
N GLN A 218 -25.29 31.15 -33.73
CA GLN A 218 -24.44 30.23 -32.97
C GLN A 218 -25.22 29.04 -32.39
N GLY A 219 -24.53 27.91 -32.21
CA GLY A 219 -25.09 26.73 -31.55
C GLY A 219 -25.45 27.00 -30.09
N ALA A 220 -26.61 26.49 -29.66
CA ALA A 220 -27.14 26.60 -28.32
C ALA A 220 -27.82 25.29 -27.87
N PHE A 221 -28.37 25.28 -26.66
CA PHE A 221 -29.09 24.18 -26.02
C PHE A 221 -28.28 22.91 -25.71
N GLY A 222 -27.45 22.44 -26.63
CA GLY A 222 -26.71 21.19 -26.48
C GLY A 222 -25.43 21.32 -25.63
N ASN A 223 -24.93 20.18 -25.16
CA ASN A 223 -23.80 20.08 -24.22
C ASN A 223 -22.43 20.43 -24.76
N MET A 224 -22.17 20.23 -26.06
CA MET A 224 -20.95 20.70 -26.71
C MET A 224 -20.93 22.22 -26.98
N CYS A 225 -22.07 22.92 -26.85
CA CYS A 225 -22.18 24.33 -27.18
C CYS A 225 -21.76 25.22 -26.00
N ARG A 226 -21.00 26.28 -26.28
CA ARG A 226 -20.72 27.34 -25.28
C ARG A 226 -22.04 27.99 -24.84
N GLY A 227 -22.26 28.02 -23.53
CA GLY A 227 -23.51 28.51 -22.92
C GLY A 227 -24.72 27.56 -23.07
N GLY A 228 -24.53 26.35 -23.60
CA GLY A 228 -25.54 25.30 -23.65
C GLY A 228 -25.67 24.53 -22.33
N ARG A 229 -26.57 23.54 -22.30
CA ARG A 229 -26.82 22.74 -21.08
C ARG A 229 -25.72 21.73 -20.84
N MET A 230 -25.29 21.53 -19.59
CA MET A 230 -24.41 20.41 -19.27
C MET A 230 -25.17 19.06 -19.37
N PHE A 231 -24.51 18.01 -19.86
CA PHE A 231 -25.05 16.65 -19.77
C PHE A 231 -25.04 16.17 -18.31
N ALA A 232 -26.14 15.53 -17.86
CA ALA A 232 -26.32 15.07 -16.49
C ALA A 232 -25.93 16.12 -15.41
N PRO A 233 -26.56 17.32 -15.40
CA PRO A 233 -26.19 18.37 -14.47
C PRO A 233 -26.51 17.93 -13.03
N THR A 234 -25.76 18.45 -12.06
CA THR A 234 -25.99 18.13 -10.65
C THR A 234 -27.42 18.48 -10.25
N LYS A 235 -28.08 17.54 -9.57
CA LYS A 235 -29.47 17.67 -9.14
C LYS A 235 -29.56 17.74 -7.63
N ILE A 236 -30.57 18.47 -7.15
CA ILE A 236 -30.81 18.66 -5.71
C ILE A 236 -31.12 17.31 -5.05
N TRP A 237 -31.88 16.44 -5.71
CA TRP A 237 -32.28 15.11 -5.21
C TRP A 237 -31.16 14.06 -5.20
N ARG A 238 -29.90 14.44 -5.44
CA ARG A 238 -28.76 13.56 -5.17
C ARG A 238 -28.81 13.14 -3.70
N ARG A 239 -28.61 11.85 -3.41
CA ARG A 239 -28.53 11.37 -2.03
C ARG A 239 -27.23 11.83 -1.35
N TRP A 240 -27.29 12.98 -0.68
CA TRP A 240 -26.17 13.53 0.11
C TRP A 240 -26.05 12.84 1.46
N HIS A 241 -27.17 12.67 2.15
CA HIS A 241 -27.22 12.09 3.48
C HIS A 241 -27.21 10.55 3.44
N ARG A 242 -26.53 9.97 4.42
CA ARG A 242 -26.33 8.55 4.62
C ARG A 242 -26.79 8.19 6.01
N ALA A 243 -27.82 7.34 6.05
CA ALA A 243 -28.24 6.68 7.27
C ALA A 243 -27.17 5.66 7.67
N VAL A 244 -26.81 5.64 8.94
CA VAL A 244 -25.83 4.70 9.49
C VAL A 244 -26.47 4.06 10.70
N ASN A 245 -26.35 2.73 10.79
CA ASN A 245 -26.83 1.95 11.91
C ASN A 245 -26.24 2.49 13.22
N VAL A 246 -27.09 2.68 14.22
CA VAL A 246 -26.75 3.19 15.54
C VAL A 246 -25.72 2.28 16.22
N THR A 247 -25.85 0.96 16.09
CA THR A 247 -24.90 0.00 16.70
C THR A 247 -23.52 0.12 16.06
N GLN A 248 -23.43 0.23 14.73
CA GLN A 248 -22.15 0.48 14.04
C GLN A 248 -21.52 1.81 14.47
N LYS A 249 -22.32 2.87 14.61
CA LYS A 249 -21.84 4.16 15.13
C LYS A 249 -21.27 4.02 16.54
N ARG A 250 -21.97 3.31 17.43
CA ARG A 250 -21.52 3.08 18.81
C ARG A 250 -20.21 2.30 18.83
N HIS A 251 -20.08 1.23 18.05
CA HIS A 251 -18.83 0.47 17.93
C HIS A 251 -17.68 1.31 17.36
N ALA A 252 -17.94 2.18 16.38
CA ALA A 252 -16.94 3.09 15.85
C ALA A 252 -16.41 4.04 16.94
N VAL A 253 -17.31 4.61 17.75
CA VAL A 253 -16.95 5.52 18.84
C VAL A 253 -16.16 4.77 19.93
N VAL A 254 -16.61 3.59 20.35
CA VAL A 254 -15.89 2.75 21.31
C VAL A 254 -14.48 2.41 20.81
N SER A 255 -14.34 1.98 19.56
CA SER A 255 -13.03 1.72 18.97
C SER A 255 -12.12 2.95 18.91
N ALA A 256 -12.68 4.14 18.69
CA ALA A 256 -11.90 5.37 18.67
C ALA A 256 -11.44 5.79 20.07
N ILE A 257 -12.26 5.55 21.10
CA ILE A 257 -11.90 5.76 22.51
C ILE A 257 -10.80 4.78 22.93
N ALA A 258 -10.96 3.48 22.64
CA ALA A 258 -9.93 2.48 22.92
C ALA A 258 -8.57 2.83 22.26
N ALA A 259 -8.59 3.30 21.01
CA ALA A 259 -7.37 3.72 20.33
C ALA A 259 -6.67 4.93 20.97
N SER A 260 -7.38 5.77 21.74
CA SER A 260 -6.78 6.92 22.43
C SER A 260 -6.00 6.53 23.69
N ALA A 261 -6.25 5.35 24.24
CA ALA A 261 -5.52 4.82 25.39
C ALA A 261 -4.17 4.19 25.01
N VAL A 262 -3.92 3.91 23.72
CA VAL A 262 -2.71 3.24 23.25
C VAL A 262 -1.69 4.27 22.72
N PRO A 263 -0.55 4.48 23.41
CA PRO A 263 0.45 5.48 23.02
C PRO A 263 0.96 5.31 21.59
N SER A 264 1.20 4.07 21.15
CA SER A 264 1.70 3.77 19.82
C SER A 264 0.77 4.27 18.71
N LEU A 265 -0.55 4.19 18.91
CA LEU A 265 -1.53 4.67 17.93
C LEU A 265 -1.65 6.20 17.94
N VAL A 266 -1.55 6.81 19.12
CA VAL A 266 -1.56 8.28 19.27
C VAL A 266 -0.34 8.90 18.63
N PHE A 267 0.84 8.29 18.84
CA PHE A 267 2.09 8.69 18.20
C PHE A 267 2.05 8.48 16.68
N ALA A 268 1.57 7.32 16.21
CA ALA A 268 1.44 7.02 14.78
C ALA A 268 0.49 7.98 14.03
N ARG A 269 -0.56 8.48 14.69
CA ARG A 269 -1.42 9.54 14.14
C ARG A 269 -0.67 10.87 13.98
N GLY A 270 0.41 11.06 14.72
CA GLY A 270 1.28 12.22 14.64
C GLY A 270 1.00 13.26 15.72
N HIS A 271 0.58 12.87 16.92
CA HIS A 271 0.56 13.78 18.07
C HIS A 271 1.95 13.87 18.72
N ARG A 272 2.30 15.02 19.30
CA ARG A 272 3.50 15.17 20.15
C ARG A 272 3.13 14.88 21.60
N ILE A 273 3.59 13.74 22.12
CA ILE A 273 3.21 13.21 23.45
C ILE A 273 4.42 12.78 24.28
N GLU A 274 5.62 13.26 23.95
CA GLU A 274 6.88 12.85 24.59
C GLU A 274 6.99 13.29 26.05
N GLU A 275 6.43 14.46 26.38
CA GLU A 275 6.41 15.03 27.74
C GLU A 275 5.20 14.55 28.58
N VAL A 276 4.27 13.81 27.99
CA VAL A 276 3.05 13.37 28.67
C VAL A 276 3.37 12.16 29.55
N PRO A 277 3.02 12.16 30.85
CA PRO A 277 3.44 11.11 31.78
C PRO A 277 2.80 9.74 31.47
N GLU A 278 1.53 9.73 31.08
CA GLU A 278 0.82 8.50 30.70
C GLU A 278 -0.37 8.73 29.76
N LEU A 279 -0.83 7.65 29.14
CA LEU A 279 -2.06 7.60 28.35
C LEU A 279 -2.92 6.41 28.83
N PRO A 280 -4.25 6.55 28.91
CA PRO A 280 -5.04 7.76 28.68
C PRO A 280 -4.76 8.85 29.73
N LEU A 281 -4.70 10.11 29.30
CA LEU A 281 -4.40 11.22 30.19
C LEU A 281 -5.66 11.69 30.92
N VAL A 282 -5.66 11.62 32.25
CA VAL A 282 -6.75 12.06 33.11
C VAL A 282 -6.28 13.23 33.99
N ILE A 283 -7.04 14.30 34.03
CA ILE A 283 -6.79 15.51 34.84
C ILE A 283 -7.91 15.68 35.88
N SER A 284 -7.60 16.41 36.95
CA SER A 284 -8.59 16.73 37.99
C SER A 284 -9.76 17.58 37.46
N ASP A 285 -10.90 17.48 38.14
CA ASP A 285 -12.11 18.22 37.77
C ASP A 285 -11.98 19.73 38.00
N ALA A 286 -10.95 20.18 38.73
CA ALA A 286 -10.62 21.60 38.86
C ALA A 286 -10.34 22.27 37.51
N ALA A 287 -9.93 21.50 36.49
CA ALA A 287 -9.82 21.99 35.12
C ALA A 287 -11.13 22.58 34.59
N GLU A 288 -12.29 22.06 35.02
CA GLU A 288 -13.60 22.47 34.52
C GLU A 288 -13.96 23.91 34.92
N ALA A 289 -13.38 24.41 36.01
CA ALA A 289 -13.54 25.78 36.50
C ALA A 289 -12.72 26.81 35.73
N ALA A 290 -11.79 26.40 34.86
CA ALA A 290 -10.93 27.31 34.10
C ALA A 290 -11.75 28.18 33.14
N GLU A 291 -11.72 29.50 33.36
CA GLU A 291 -12.50 30.47 32.57
C GLU A 291 -11.66 31.22 31.53
N LYS A 292 -10.38 31.49 31.84
CA LYS A 292 -9.46 32.24 30.97
C LYS A 292 -8.61 31.30 30.11
N THR A 293 -8.37 31.70 28.86
CA THR A 293 -7.47 30.97 27.92
C THR A 293 -6.05 30.85 28.46
N SER A 294 -5.55 31.86 29.18
CA SER A 294 -4.24 31.83 29.82
C SER A 294 -4.12 30.71 30.85
N ALA A 295 -5.17 30.49 31.66
CA ALA A 295 -5.22 29.39 32.62
C ALA A 295 -5.25 28.03 31.89
N ALA A 296 -6.03 27.90 30.81
CA ALA A 296 -6.04 26.68 30.00
C ALA A 296 -4.68 26.36 29.35
N VAL A 297 -3.94 27.37 28.90
CA VAL A 297 -2.57 27.20 28.39
C VAL A 297 -1.61 26.75 29.50
N LYS A 298 -1.72 27.30 30.71
CA LYS A 298 -0.91 26.86 31.86
C LYS A 298 -1.16 25.38 32.18
N ILE A 299 -2.43 24.96 32.23
CA ILE A 299 -2.81 23.56 32.45
C ILE A 299 -2.19 22.65 31.38
N LEU A 300 -2.28 23.01 30.10
CA LEU A 300 -1.68 22.19 29.02
C LEU A 300 -0.16 22.09 29.12
N LYS A 301 0.52 23.14 29.60
CA LYS A 301 1.97 23.14 29.80
C LYS A 301 2.38 22.24 30.97
N GLN A 302 1.66 22.33 32.09
CA GLN A 302 1.91 21.49 33.28
C GLN A 302 1.80 20.01 32.95
N VAL A 303 0.83 19.64 32.12
CA VAL A 303 0.56 18.24 31.77
C VAL A 303 1.42 17.73 30.59
N GLY A 304 2.28 18.59 30.00
CA GLY A 304 3.10 18.21 28.84
C GLY A 304 2.32 18.06 27.53
N ALA A 305 1.08 18.55 27.47
CA ALA A 305 0.19 18.47 26.30
C ALA A 305 0.30 19.68 25.36
N PHE A 306 0.94 20.76 25.80
CA PHE A 306 1.09 22.00 25.03
C PHE A 306 1.90 21.87 23.73
N PRO A 307 2.98 21.05 23.64
CA PRO A 307 3.73 20.88 22.39
C PRO A 307 2.87 20.43 21.19
N ASP A 308 1.79 19.68 21.43
CA ASP A 308 0.85 19.27 20.38
C ASP A 308 -0.03 20.45 19.89
N ALA A 309 -0.40 21.37 20.79
CA ALA A 309 -1.11 22.59 20.45
C ALA A 309 -0.20 23.59 19.71
N GLU A 310 1.08 23.71 20.09
CA GLU A 310 2.07 24.50 19.35
C GLU A 310 2.27 23.97 17.93
N LYS A 311 2.43 22.65 17.77
CA LYS A 311 2.46 22.02 16.45
C LYS A 311 1.24 22.36 15.60
N ALA A 312 0.06 22.45 16.21
CA ALA A 312 -1.16 22.85 15.50
C ALA A 312 -1.16 24.34 15.12
N LYS A 313 -0.64 25.21 16.00
CA LYS A 313 -0.42 26.64 15.73
C LYS A 313 0.50 26.86 14.52
N ASP A 314 1.65 26.20 14.49
CA ASP A 314 2.65 26.35 13.43
C ASP A 314 2.18 25.79 12.09
N SER A 315 1.28 24.80 12.12
CA SER A 315 0.71 24.19 10.91
C SER A 315 -0.29 25.05 10.16
N HIS A 316 -0.63 26.24 10.69
CA HIS A 316 -1.63 27.12 10.13
C HIS A 316 -1.20 27.66 8.77
N SER A 317 -1.71 27.05 7.71
CA SER A 317 -1.26 27.29 6.33
C SER A 317 -2.42 27.62 5.40
N ILE A 318 -2.12 28.33 4.32
CA ILE A 318 -3.11 28.72 3.32
C ILE A 318 -3.50 27.51 2.47
N ARG A 319 -4.79 27.17 2.43
CA ARG A 319 -5.35 26.07 1.62
C ARG A 319 -5.13 26.36 0.12
N PRO A 320 -4.56 25.41 -0.64
CA PRO A 320 -4.44 25.55 -2.09
C PRO A 320 -5.81 25.43 -2.78
N GLY A 321 -5.90 26.01 -3.98
CA GLY A 321 -7.08 25.92 -4.85
C GLY A 321 -8.26 26.84 -4.46
N LYS A 322 -9.45 26.51 -4.98
CA LYS A 322 -10.66 27.36 -4.89
C LYS A 322 -11.28 27.47 -3.48
N GLY A 323 -10.75 26.76 -2.49
CA GLY A 323 -11.22 26.82 -1.10
C GLY A 323 -11.01 28.20 -0.47
N LYS A 324 -9.94 28.90 -0.88
CA LYS A 324 -9.59 30.24 -0.39
C LYS A 324 -10.71 31.26 -0.59
N MET A 325 -11.39 31.21 -1.73
CA MET A 325 -12.52 32.08 -2.07
C MET A 325 -13.83 31.69 -1.38
N ARG A 326 -13.87 30.57 -0.65
CA ARG A 326 -15.09 29.99 -0.05
C ARG A 326 -14.95 29.85 1.47
N ASN A 327 -14.46 30.90 2.13
CA ASN A 327 -14.28 30.99 3.59
C ASN A 327 -13.47 29.84 4.22
N ARG A 328 -12.59 29.20 3.44
CA ARG A 328 -11.75 28.07 3.85
C ARG A 328 -10.29 28.35 3.54
N ARG A 329 -9.87 29.61 3.76
CA ARG A 329 -8.52 30.12 3.47
C ARG A 329 -7.45 29.35 4.22
N TYR A 330 -7.68 29.01 5.48
CA TYR A 330 -6.68 28.35 6.31
C TYR A 330 -7.02 26.88 6.60
N ILE A 331 -5.98 26.09 6.84
CA ILE A 331 -6.05 24.73 7.37
C ILE A 331 -5.14 24.68 8.58
N SER A 332 -5.63 24.11 9.67
CA SER A 332 -4.85 23.77 10.84
C SER A 332 -4.95 22.27 11.12
N ARG A 333 -3.88 21.72 11.70
CA ARG A 333 -3.91 20.35 12.24
C ARG A 333 -4.82 20.27 13.45
N LYS A 334 -5.29 19.06 13.75
CA LYS A 334 -6.11 18.75 14.93
C LYS A 334 -5.19 18.25 16.03
N GLY A 335 -5.09 19.02 17.11
CA GLY A 335 -4.32 18.69 18.31
C GLY A 335 -5.19 17.97 19.35
N PRO A 336 -4.98 18.22 20.65
CA PRO A 336 -5.65 17.48 21.71
C PRO A 336 -7.16 17.72 21.72
N LEU A 337 -7.91 16.71 22.15
CA LEU A 337 -9.33 16.80 22.43
C LEU A 337 -9.54 16.78 23.94
N VAL A 338 -10.11 17.84 24.51
CA VAL A 338 -10.44 17.87 25.94
C VAL A 338 -11.88 17.40 26.13
N VAL A 339 -12.07 16.37 26.95
CA VAL A 339 -13.38 15.80 27.26
C VAL A 339 -13.75 16.08 28.71
N TYR A 340 -14.92 16.70 28.90
CA TYR A 340 -15.43 17.11 30.20
C TYR A 340 -16.78 16.44 30.53
N GLY A 341 -17.11 16.41 31.83
CA GLY A 341 -18.20 15.64 32.40
C GLY A 341 -19.39 16.47 32.91
N THR A 342 -19.20 17.76 33.21
CA THR A 342 -20.25 18.62 33.77
C THR A 342 -20.94 19.45 32.72
N GLU A 343 -22.26 19.58 32.81
CA GLU A 343 -23.02 20.47 31.92
C GLU A 343 -22.75 21.94 32.26
N GLY A 344 -22.53 22.78 31.26
CA GLY A 344 -22.25 24.21 31.47
C GLY A 344 -20.82 24.55 31.95
N ALA A 345 -19.89 23.59 31.93
CA ALA A 345 -18.50 23.81 32.36
C ALA A 345 -17.84 25.03 31.68
N LYS A 346 -17.19 25.88 32.49
CA LYS A 346 -16.51 27.11 32.04
C LYS A 346 -15.32 26.81 31.12
N LEU A 347 -14.70 25.63 31.29
CA LEU A 347 -13.63 25.08 30.46
C LEU A 347 -13.88 25.22 28.97
N VAL A 348 -15.13 25.06 28.51
CA VAL A 348 -15.47 25.16 27.08
C VAL A 348 -15.07 26.52 26.51
N LYS A 349 -15.25 27.61 27.26
CA LYS A 349 -14.89 28.97 26.82
C LYS A 349 -13.37 29.17 26.82
N ALA A 350 -12.67 28.60 27.79
CA ALA A 350 -11.22 28.73 27.92
C ALA A 350 -10.45 27.94 26.83
N PHE A 351 -10.87 26.72 26.52
CA PHE A 351 -10.12 25.85 25.59
C PHE A 351 -10.51 26.01 24.12
N ARG A 352 -11.70 26.55 23.78
CA ARG A 352 -12.18 26.62 22.37
C ARG A 352 -11.32 27.48 21.44
N ASN A 353 -10.59 28.45 21.98
CA ASN A 353 -9.82 29.41 21.18
C ASN A 353 -8.33 29.01 21.03
N ILE A 354 -7.91 27.92 21.67
CA ILE A 354 -6.53 27.43 21.56
C ILE A 354 -6.37 26.73 20.19
N PRO A 355 -5.31 27.03 19.41
CA PRO A 355 -5.14 26.46 18.09
C PRO A 355 -5.07 24.93 18.13
N GLY A 356 -5.88 24.28 17.30
CA GLY A 356 -5.92 22.81 17.16
C GLY A 356 -6.64 22.06 18.26
N VAL A 357 -6.93 22.70 19.40
CA VAL A 357 -7.64 22.08 20.52
C VAL A 357 -9.13 22.07 20.23
N GLU A 358 -9.77 20.94 20.51
CA GLU A 358 -11.23 20.84 20.48
C GLU A 358 -11.76 20.39 21.84
N VAL A 359 -13.01 20.73 22.11
CA VAL A 359 -13.69 20.33 23.36
C VAL A 359 -14.90 19.46 23.01
N ALA A 360 -15.16 18.41 23.81
CA ALA A 360 -16.34 17.58 23.72
C ALA A 360 -16.86 17.21 25.11
N HIS A 361 -18.17 16.99 25.23
CA HIS A 361 -18.76 16.48 26.47
C HIS A 361 -18.93 14.97 26.37
N VAL A 362 -18.72 14.24 27.46
CA VAL A 362 -18.72 12.77 27.50
C VAL A 362 -20.03 12.14 26.98
N SER A 363 -21.19 12.74 27.27
CA SER A 363 -22.49 12.21 26.81
C SER A 363 -22.73 12.37 25.31
N ARG A 364 -22.06 13.32 24.66
CA ARG A 364 -22.24 13.72 23.25
C ARG A 364 -20.93 13.61 22.46
N LEU A 365 -20.20 12.52 22.69
CA LEU A 365 -18.98 12.21 21.96
C LEU A 365 -19.29 11.94 20.48
N ASN A 366 -18.58 12.67 19.60
CA ASN A 366 -18.72 12.55 18.16
C ASN A 366 -17.49 11.87 17.56
N LEU A 367 -17.71 10.86 16.72
CA LEU A 367 -16.64 10.17 15.99
C LEU A 367 -15.79 11.12 15.14
N LEU A 368 -16.38 12.18 14.56
CA LEU A 368 -15.63 13.16 13.76
C LEU A 368 -14.58 13.92 14.57
N LYS A 369 -14.82 14.08 15.89
CA LYS A 369 -13.84 14.68 16.81
C LYS A 369 -12.86 13.64 17.32
N LEU A 370 -13.30 12.43 17.65
CA LEU A 370 -12.42 11.37 18.16
C LEU A 370 -11.45 10.83 17.10
N ALA A 371 -11.90 10.69 15.86
CA ALA A 371 -11.11 10.20 14.74
C ALA A 371 -11.24 11.14 13.53
N PRO A 372 -10.64 12.35 13.58
CA PRO A 372 -10.69 13.29 12.47
C PRO A 372 -10.05 12.68 11.22
N GLY A 373 -10.81 12.67 10.11
CA GLY A 373 -10.37 12.05 8.85
C GLY A 373 -10.55 10.53 8.80
N GLY A 374 -11.16 9.93 9.83
CA GLY A 374 -11.29 8.48 9.96
C GLY A 374 -10.03 7.79 10.53
N HIS A 375 -9.00 8.56 10.88
CA HIS A 375 -7.78 8.04 11.50
C HIS A 375 -7.92 7.97 13.02
N LEU A 376 -7.76 6.76 13.56
CA LEU A 376 -7.82 6.44 15.00
C LEU A 376 -6.64 7.04 15.78
N GLY A 377 -6.77 7.07 17.11
CA GLY A 377 -5.68 7.45 18.02
C GLY A 377 -5.50 8.96 18.13
N ARG A 378 -6.58 9.73 18.29
CA ARG A 378 -6.41 11.15 18.64
C ARG A 378 -5.94 11.25 20.09
N PHE A 379 -5.08 12.21 20.39
CA PHE A 379 -4.72 12.53 21.77
C PHE A 379 -5.92 13.17 22.49
N ILE A 380 -6.39 12.53 23.56
CA ILE A 380 -7.56 12.95 24.34
C ILE A 380 -7.14 13.18 25.78
N ILE A 381 -7.59 14.30 26.34
CA ILE A 381 -7.42 14.67 27.75
C ILE A 381 -8.79 14.54 28.41
N TRP A 382 -8.91 13.73 29.46
CA TRP A 382 -10.16 13.46 30.15
C TRP A 382 -10.19 14.16 31.50
N THR A 383 -11.30 14.80 31.88
CA THR A 383 -11.53 15.14 33.30
C THR A 383 -11.91 13.88 34.07
N LYS A 384 -11.60 13.83 35.37
CA LYS A 384 -11.91 12.69 36.24
C LYS A 384 -13.39 12.30 36.16
N SER A 385 -14.29 13.26 36.32
CA SER A 385 -15.74 13.07 36.19
C SER A 385 -16.16 12.59 34.80
N ALA A 386 -15.48 12.99 33.73
CA ALA A 386 -15.78 12.50 32.38
C ALA A 386 -15.35 11.03 32.20
N PHE A 387 -14.23 10.65 32.81
CA PHE A 387 -13.65 9.33 32.70
C PHE A 387 -14.51 8.27 33.40
N GLU A 388 -14.98 8.57 34.62
CA GLU A 388 -15.85 7.68 35.40
C GLU A 388 -17.22 7.48 34.73
N LYS A 389 -17.77 8.52 34.09
CA LYS A 389 -19.05 8.44 33.35
C LYS A 389 -19.00 7.53 32.11
N LEU A 390 -17.83 7.11 31.63
CA LEU A 390 -17.74 6.25 30.45
C LEU A 390 -18.38 4.87 30.66
N ASP A 391 -18.19 4.27 31.83
CA ASP A 391 -18.77 2.95 32.14
C ASP A 391 -20.29 3.01 32.24
N GLU A 392 -20.86 4.08 32.81
CA GLU A 392 -22.32 4.33 32.80
C GLU A 392 -22.88 4.46 31.36
N ILE A 393 -22.15 5.16 30.48
CA ILE A 393 -22.58 5.48 29.10
C ILE A 393 -22.50 4.28 28.15
N TYR A 394 -21.55 3.37 28.34
CA TYR A 394 -21.29 2.27 27.40
C TYR A 394 -21.46 0.88 28.01
N GLY A 395 -21.52 0.76 29.33
CA GLY A 395 -21.53 -0.52 30.05
C GLY A 395 -20.16 -1.18 30.07
N THR A 396 -20.12 -2.35 30.69
CA THR A 396 -18.95 -3.25 30.68
C THR A 396 -19.16 -4.38 29.67
N PHE A 397 -18.26 -5.36 29.62
CA PHE A 397 -18.46 -6.55 28.77
C PHE A 397 -19.59 -7.47 29.27
N ASP A 398 -19.88 -7.41 30.56
CA ASP A 398 -20.88 -8.25 31.24
C ASP A 398 -22.13 -7.47 31.64
N LYS A 399 -21.99 -6.18 31.98
CA LYS A 399 -23.11 -5.31 32.36
C LYS A 399 -23.56 -4.47 31.17
N LEU A 400 -24.88 -4.45 30.96
CA LEU A 400 -25.52 -3.60 29.96
C LEU A 400 -25.31 -2.11 30.28
N SER A 401 -25.27 -1.28 29.25
CA SER A 401 -25.22 0.17 29.41
C SER A 401 -26.51 0.74 30.00
N GLU A 402 -26.39 1.68 30.94
CA GLU A 402 -27.51 2.40 31.54
C GLU A 402 -28.10 3.44 30.56
N LYS A 403 -27.26 4.28 29.95
CA LYS A 403 -27.74 5.34 29.03
C LYS A 403 -28.12 4.82 27.65
N LYS A 404 -27.45 3.78 27.17
CA LYS A 404 -27.68 3.22 25.83
C LYS A 404 -28.48 1.94 25.95
N LYS A 405 -29.80 2.07 25.88
CA LYS A 405 -30.75 0.95 25.92
C LYS A 405 -30.29 -0.23 25.04
N GLY A 406 -30.12 -1.39 25.68
CA GLY A 406 -29.75 -2.66 25.05
C GLY A 406 -28.35 -2.70 24.42
N TYR A 407 -27.45 -1.79 24.79
CA TYR A 407 -26.09 -1.77 24.27
C TYR A 407 -25.14 -2.54 25.17
N VAL A 408 -24.28 -3.34 24.53
CA VAL A 408 -23.14 -4.05 25.13
C VAL A 408 -21.91 -3.76 24.29
N LEU A 409 -20.73 -3.76 24.92
CA LEU A 409 -19.46 -3.60 24.23
C LEU A 409 -19.23 -4.71 23.17
N PRO A 410 -18.60 -4.38 22.04
CA PRO A 410 -18.33 -5.37 21.00
C PRO A 410 -17.34 -6.42 21.50
N ARG A 411 -17.73 -7.69 21.41
CA ARG A 411 -16.84 -8.82 21.71
C ARG A 411 -15.87 -9.05 20.55
N THR A 412 -14.62 -9.32 20.90
CA THR A 412 -13.57 -9.66 19.94
C THR A 412 -13.71 -11.12 19.49
N LYS A 413 -13.21 -11.43 18.28
CA LYS A 413 -13.14 -12.83 17.81
C LYS A 413 -12.03 -13.61 18.49
N MET A 414 -10.96 -12.91 18.86
CA MET A 414 -9.80 -13.45 19.56
C MET A 414 -9.73 -12.79 20.94
N VAL A 415 -9.53 -13.58 21.98
CA VAL A 415 -9.36 -13.07 23.35
C VAL A 415 -8.01 -12.35 23.46
N ASN A 416 -6.92 -13.03 23.06
CA ASN A 416 -5.59 -12.43 22.96
C ASN A 416 -5.26 -12.11 21.49
N ALA A 417 -4.82 -10.87 21.24
CA ALA A 417 -4.42 -10.40 19.90
C ALA A 417 -2.95 -10.70 19.55
N ASP A 418 -2.12 -11.04 20.55
CA ASP A 418 -0.71 -11.35 20.34
C ASP A 418 -0.55 -12.78 19.80
N LEU A 419 -0.56 -12.89 18.48
CA LEU A 419 -0.33 -14.15 17.77
C LEU A 419 1.07 -14.71 18.02
N ALA A 420 2.09 -13.86 18.19
CA ALA A 420 3.45 -14.34 18.40
C ALA A 420 3.53 -15.07 19.75
N ARG A 421 2.90 -14.53 20.79
CA ARG A 421 2.80 -15.22 22.10
C ARG A 421 2.06 -16.56 21.99
N ILE A 422 0.94 -16.62 21.27
CA ILE A 422 0.17 -17.87 21.11
C ILE A 422 0.99 -18.89 20.30
N ILE A 423 1.61 -18.47 19.20
CA ILE A 423 2.39 -19.35 18.33
C ILE A 423 3.61 -19.89 19.07
N ASN A 424 4.27 -19.06 19.89
CA ASN A 424 5.48 -19.42 20.62
C ASN A 424 5.19 -20.07 21.98
N SER A 425 3.94 -20.37 22.31
CA SER A 425 3.61 -21.07 23.55
C SER A 425 4.02 -22.54 23.47
N ASP A 426 4.36 -23.14 24.61
CA ASP A 426 4.87 -24.50 24.68
C ASP A 426 3.86 -25.52 24.15
N GLU A 427 2.56 -25.26 24.35
CA GLU A 427 1.47 -26.13 23.86
C GLU A 427 1.42 -26.18 22.33
N VAL A 428 1.74 -25.07 21.65
CA VAL A 428 1.81 -25.04 20.18
C VAL A 428 3.15 -25.58 19.71
N GLN A 429 4.27 -25.11 20.27
CA GLN A 429 5.61 -25.47 19.82
C GLN A 429 5.94 -26.96 20.03
N SER A 430 5.38 -27.61 21.06
CA SER A 430 5.56 -29.05 21.28
C SER A 430 4.94 -29.94 20.19
N VAL A 431 3.91 -29.45 19.50
CA VAL A 431 3.20 -30.19 18.43
C VAL A 431 3.70 -29.79 17.02
N VAL A 432 4.22 -28.58 16.88
CA VAL A 432 4.68 -28.05 15.59
C VAL A 432 5.87 -28.85 15.06
N LYS A 433 5.76 -29.31 13.81
CA LYS A 433 6.85 -30.01 13.11
C LYS A 433 8.03 -29.06 12.89
N PRO A 434 9.28 -29.57 12.93
CA PRO A 434 10.45 -28.75 12.68
C PRO A 434 10.41 -28.14 11.27
N ILE A 435 10.95 -26.92 11.17
CA ILE A 435 10.97 -26.16 9.91
C ILE A 435 11.78 -26.93 8.86
N LYS A 436 11.18 -27.15 7.68
CA LYS A 436 11.89 -27.71 6.52
C LYS A 436 12.82 -26.64 5.94
N LYS A 437 14.12 -26.74 6.22
CA LYS A 437 15.15 -25.76 5.78
C LYS A 437 15.45 -25.84 4.28
N GLU A 438 15.28 -27.01 3.68
CA GLU A 438 15.64 -27.22 2.28
C GLU A 438 14.50 -26.80 1.34
N THR A 439 14.65 -25.65 0.70
CA THR A 439 13.89 -25.31 -0.50
C THR A 439 14.71 -25.67 -1.73
N LYS A 440 14.48 -26.87 -2.28
CA LYS A 440 15.13 -27.30 -3.53
C LYS A 440 14.59 -26.48 -4.69
N ARG A 441 15.31 -25.43 -5.08
CA ARG A 441 15.02 -24.69 -6.32
C ARG A 441 15.37 -25.59 -7.51
N ALA A 442 14.54 -25.55 -8.55
CA ALA A 442 14.85 -26.23 -9.80
C ALA A 442 16.15 -25.64 -10.37
N PRO A 443 17.23 -26.41 -10.51
CA PRO A 443 18.43 -25.91 -11.18
C PRO A 443 18.13 -25.73 -12.67
N LEU A 444 18.79 -24.75 -13.30
CA LEU A 444 18.76 -24.63 -14.75
C LEU A 444 19.25 -25.96 -15.35
N LYS A 445 18.42 -26.59 -16.19
CA LYS A 445 18.81 -27.78 -16.95
C LYS A 445 19.85 -27.39 -17.99
N LYS A 446 21.13 -27.55 -17.66
CA LYS A 446 22.25 -27.34 -18.59
C LYS A 446 22.29 -28.48 -19.59
N ASN A 447 22.48 -28.17 -20.87
CA ASN A 447 22.62 -29.19 -21.91
C ASN A 447 23.95 -29.97 -21.71
N PRO A 448 23.91 -31.31 -21.51
CA PRO A 448 25.11 -32.10 -21.28
C PRO A 448 26.03 -32.14 -22.49
N LEU A 449 25.51 -32.13 -23.72
CA LEU A 449 26.34 -32.20 -24.93
C LEU A 449 27.23 -30.95 -25.08
N LYS A 450 26.71 -29.79 -24.64
CA LYS A 450 27.45 -28.51 -24.66
C LYS A 450 28.26 -28.27 -23.38
N ASN A 451 27.83 -28.80 -22.23
CA ASN A 451 28.49 -28.60 -20.94
C ASN A 451 29.20 -29.87 -20.47
N LEU A 452 30.53 -29.88 -20.56
CA LEU A 452 31.36 -31.03 -20.19
C LEU A 452 31.14 -31.50 -18.76
N ASN A 453 31.02 -30.61 -17.77
CA ASN A 453 30.81 -31.00 -16.37
C ASN A 453 29.49 -31.75 -16.16
N VAL A 454 28.44 -31.35 -16.89
CA VAL A 454 27.15 -32.05 -16.85
C VAL A 454 27.22 -33.36 -17.63
N MET A 455 27.92 -33.40 -18.77
CA MET A 455 28.20 -34.66 -19.46
C MET A 455 28.94 -35.65 -18.57
N LEU A 456 29.97 -35.20 -17.85
CA LEU A 456 30.78 -36.06 -16.99
C LEU A 456 30.00 -36.57 -15.79
N LYS A 457 29.08 -35.75 -15.25
CA LYS A 457 28.15 -36.18 -14.20
C LYS A 457 27.16 -37.24 -14.70
N LEU A 458 26.76 -37.19 -15.97
CA LEU A 458 25.87 -38.18 -16.57
C LEU A 458 26.61 -39.42 -17.08
N ASN A 459 27.79 -39.25 -17.66
CA ASN A 459 28.63 -40.30 -18.24
C ASN A 459 30.12 -40.01 -17.98
N PRO A 460 30.72 -40.65 -16.97
CA PRO A 460 32.14 -40.45 -16.65
C PRO A 460 33.09 -40.93 -17.76
N TYR A 461 32.68 -41.93 -18.56
CA TYR A 461 33.47 -42.46 -19.68
C TYR A 461 33.57 -41.49 -20.86
N ALA A 462 32.70 -40.48 -20.93
CA ALA A 462 32.77 -39.44 -21.97
C ALA A 462 34.11 -38.69 -21.95
N LYS A 463 34.79 -38.62 -20.78
CA LYS A 463 36.15 -38.05 -20.67
C LYS A 463 37.17 -38.88 -21.45
N ALA A 464 37.16 -40.19 -21.24
CA ALA A 464 38.08 -41.13 -21.89
C ALA A 464 37.80 -41.17 -23.40
N ALA A 465 36.53 -41.29 -23.80
CA ALA A 465 36.13 -41.29 -25.20
C ALA A 465 36.57 -40.00 -25.95
N LYS A 466 36.34 -38.81 -25.36
CA LYS A 466 36.82 -37.55 -25.95
C LYS A 466 38.34 -37.48 -26.03
N ARG A 467 39.05 -37.96 -25.00
CA ARG A 467 40.52 -37.99 -25.01
C ARG A 467 41.05 -38.91 -26.11
N MET A 468 40.48 -40.12 -26.26
CA MET A 468 40.85 -41.05 -27.32
C MET A 468 40.57 -40.46 -28.71
N ALA A 469 39.42 -39.79 -28.89
CA ALA A 469 39.08 -39.14 -30.15
C ALA A 469 40.09 -38.04 -30.53
N LEU A 470 40.49 -37.19 -29.58
CA LEU A 470 41.49 -36.14 -29.82
C LEU A 470 42.87 -36.69 -30.17
N LEU A 471 43.30 -37.77 -29.50
CA LEU A 471 44.57 -38.43 -29.79
C LEU A 471 44.54 -39.07 -31.20
N ALA A 472 43.47 -39.79 -31.52
CA ALA A 472 43.29 -40.39 -32.84
C ALA A 472 43.22 -39.35 -33.96
N GLU A 473 42.61 -38.18 -33.72
CA GLU A 473 42.59 -37.08 -34.68
C GLU A 473 43.99 -36.49 -34.91
N ALA A 474 44.76 -36.26 -33.85
CA ALA A 474 46.14 -35.79 -33.96
C ALA A 474 47.03 -36.76 -34.76
N GLU A 475 46.87 -38.07 -34.54
CA GLU A 475 47.57 -39.10 -35.31
C GLU A 475 47.15 -39.11 -36.79
N ARG A 476 45.85 -38.99 -37.08
CA ARG A 476 45.34 -38.90 -38.46
C ARG A 476 45.89 -37.69 -39.20
N VAL A 477 45.97 -36.54 -38.54
CA VAL A 477 46.53 -35.31 -39.15
C VAL A 477 48.01 -35.48 -39.47
N LYS A 478 48.79 -36.07 -38.55
CA LYS A 478 50.22 -36.38 -38.80
C LYS A 478 50.38 -37.35 -39.97
N ALA A 479 49.66 -38.47 -39.96
CA ALA A 479 49.71 -39.47 -41.02
C ALA A 479 49.27 -38.92 -42.39
N LYS A 480 48.28 -38.01 -42.40
CA LYS A 480 47.85 -37.32 -43.63
C LYS A 480 48.92 -36.38 -44.16
N LYS A 481 49.61 -35.64 -43.28
CA LYS A 481 50.71 -34.74 -43.65
C LYS A 481 51.88 -35.55 -44.25
N GLU A 482 52.29 -36.63 -43.61
CA GLU A 482 53.35 -37.52 -44.10
C GLU A 482 53.01 -38.16 -45.46
N LYS A 483 51.75 -38.60 -45.65
CA LYS A 483 51.29 -39.11 -46.95
C LYS A 483 51.31 -38.05 -48.04
N LEU A 484 50.98 -36.80 -47.70
CA LEU A 484 50.99 -35.68 -48.63
C LEU A 484 52.42 -35.27 -49.00
N ASP A 485 53.33 -35.27 -48.04
CA ASP A 485 54.76 -34.98 -48.26
C ASP A 485 55.43 -36.06 -49.12
N LYS A 486 55.10 -37.35 -48.93
CA LYS A 486 55.56 -38.44 -49.81
C LYS A 486 55.09 -38.30 -51.27
N LYS A 487 53.86 -37.81 -51.48
CA LYS A 487 53.33 -37.56 -52.83
C LYS A 487 53.97 -36.36 -53.54
N ARG A 488 54.61 -35.44 -52.80
CA ARG A 488 55.24 -34.24 -53.37
C ARG A 488 56.61 -34.49 -54.01
N ASN A 489 57.24 -35.65 -53.82
CA ASN A 489 58.62 -35.92 -54.26
C ASN A 489 58.77 -36.93 -55.42
N GLN A 490 57.77 -37.09 -56.30
CA GLN A 490 57.77 -38.18 -57.29
C GLN A 490 57.44 -37.83 -58.75
N THR A 491 57.46 -36.56 -59.14
CA THR A 491 57.52 -36.19 -60.57
C THR A 491 58.89 -35.61 -60.86
N THR A 492 59.68 -36.31 -61.66
CA THR A 492 61.00 -35.81 -62.08
C THR A 492 60.81 -34.58 -62.98
N LYS A 493 61.78 -33.65 -62.99
CA LYS A 493 61.69 -32.46 -63.87
C LYS A 493 61.51 -32.86 -65.35
N GLU A 494 62.02 -34.02 -65.73
CA GLU A 494 61.94 -34.61 -67.06
C GLU A 494 60.52 -35.09 -67.41
N GLU A 495 59.80 -35.73 -66.48
CA GLU A 495 58.38 -36.07 -66.67
C GLU A 495 57.50 -34.82 -66.78
N THR A 496 57.81 -33.78 -66.01
CA THR A 496 57.07 -32.52 -66.14
C THR A 496 57.40 -31.76 -67.44
N SER A 497 58.62 -31.92 -67.97
CA SER A 497 59.01 -31.28 -69.23
C SER A 497 58.42 -32.01 -70.43
N THR A 498 58.32 -33.35 -70.38
CA THR A 498 57.67 -34.18 -71.41
C THR A 498 56.17 -33.96 -71.47
N ILE A 499 55.50 -33.82 -70.32
CA ILE A 499 54.07 -33.45 -70.30
C ILE A 499 53.86 -32.03 -70.88
N LYS A 500 54.74 -31.09 -70.55
CA LYS A 500 54.68 -29.72 -71.10
C LYS A 500 55.04 -29.66 -72.59
N SER A 501 55.96 -30.50 -73.07
CA SER A 501 56.34 -30.56 -74.49
C SER A 501 55.25 -31.21 -75.32
N ALA A 502 54.61 -32.27 -74.83
CA ALA A 502 53.44 -32.89 -75.46
C ALA A 502 52.29 -31.88 -75.58
N GLY A 503 52.01 -31.11 -74.53
CA GLY A 503 51.02 -30.03 -74.59
C GLY A 503 51.38 -28.94 -75.62
N LYS A 504 52.64 -28.51 -75.67
CA LYS A 504 53.11 -27.52 -76.66
C LYS A 504 53.07 -28.05 -78.10
N ALA A 505 53.34 -29.34 -78.31
CA ALA A 505 53.27 -29.96 -79.63
C ALA A 505 51.83 -29.98 -80.15
N TRP A 506 50.86 -30.33 -79.30
CA TRP A 506 49.43 -30.29 -79.64
C TRP A 506 48.92 -28.87 -79.94
N TYR A 507 49.40 -27.86 -79.22
CA TYR A 507 49.07 -26.47 -79.56
C TYR A 507 49.68 -26.01 -80.88
N LYS A 508 50.89 -26.50 -81.25
CA LYS A 508 51.54 -26.13 -82.52
C LYS A 508 50.85 -26.68 -83.76
N THR A 509 50.22 -27.85 -83.67
CA THR A 509 49.44 -28.44 -84.76
C THR A 509 48.17 -27.66 -85.13
N MET A 510 47.81 -26.61 -84.38
CA MET A 510 46.61 -25.79 -84.60
C MET A 510 46.92 -24.32 -84.97
N ILE A 511 48.16 -23.97 -85.33
CA ILE A 511 48.60 -22.55 -85.47
C ILE A 511 48.50 -22.01 -86.91
N SER A 512 48.55 -22.82 -87.97
CA SER A 512 48.37 -22.30 -89.34
C SER A 512 48.06 -23.38 -90.37
N ASP A 513 46.96 -23.21 -91.12
CA ASP A 513 46.59 -24.03 -92.29
C ASP A 513 47.15 -23.45 -93.60
N SER A 514 48.45 -23.12 -93.63
CA SER A 514 49.15 -22.85 -94.90
C SER A 514 49.84 -24.11 -95.39
N ASP A 515 50.26 -24.13 -96.66
CA ASP A 515 50.73 -25.24 -97.52
C ASP A 515 51.58 -26.37 -96.88
N TYR A 516 52.16 -26.19 -95.69
CA TYR A 516 52.82 -27.24 -94.91
C TYR A 516 51.84 -28.18 -94.16
N THR A 517 50.61 -27.75 -93.87
CA THR A 517 49.56 -28.64 -93.31
C THR A 517 48.98 -29.58 -94.35
N GLU A 518 49.04 -29.21 -95.63
CA GLU A 518 48.58 -30.07 -96.72
C GLU A 518 49.44 -31.32 -96.84
N PHE A 519 50.75 -31.28 -96.54
CA PHE A 519 51.63 -32.46 -96.59
C PHE A 519 51.40 -33.46 -95.43
N GLU A 520 51.20 -33.00 -94.19
CA GLU A 520 50.89 -33.92 -93.07
C GLU A 520 49.48 -34.53 -93.25
N ASN A 521 48.52 -33.73 -93.71
CA ASN A 521 47.18 -34.22 -94.03
C ASN A 521 47.20 -35.17 -95.24
N PHE A 522 47.99 -34.91 -96.29
CA PHE A 522 48.16 -35.83 -97.41
C PHE A 522 48.81 -37.15 -96.97
N SER A 523 49.84 -37.11 -96.11
CA SER A 523 50.49 -38.32 -95.60
C SER A 523 49.51 -39.17 -94.77
N LYS A 524 48.67 -38.51 -93.97
CA LYS A 524 47.64 -39.16 -93.15
C LYS A 524 46.49 -39.68 -94.01
N TRP A 525 46.13 -39.00 -95.10
CA TRP A 525 45.07 -39.43 -96.01
C TRP A 525 45.53 -40.59 -96.92
N LEU A 526 46.74 -40.53 -97.49
CA LEU A 526 47.31 -41.63 -98.27
C LEU A 526 47.56 -42.91 -97.46
N GLY A 527 47.73 -42.81 -96.14
CA GLY A 527 47.82 -43.97 -95.25
C GLY A 527 46.46 -44.50 -94.77
N VAL A 528 45.34 -43.84 -95.11
CA VAL A 528 43.98 -44.19 -94.66
C VAL A 528 43.05 -44.55 -95.83
N SER A 529 43.37 -44.18 -97.07
CA SER A 529 42.76 -44.74 -98.31
C SER A 529 43.50 -46.00 -98.75
#